data_AF-A0A925MK08-F1
#
_entry.id   AF-A0A925MK08-F1
#
_cell.length_a   1.000
_cell.length_b   1.000
_cell.length_c   1.000
_cell.angle_alpha   90.00
_cell.angle_beta   90.00
_cell.angle_gamma   90.00
#
_symmetry.space_group_name_H-M   'P 1'
#
loop_
_entity.id
_entity.type
_entity.pdbx_description
1 polymer ?
#
loop_
_entity_poly.entity_id
_entity_poly.type
_entity_poly.pdbx_seq_one_letter_code
_entity_poly.pdbx_strand_id
1 'polypeptide(L)' 'MANFIYSALDAKGEQTNGSVVAATEAEAVQKLRSQGLYPTQISEEGKGKTLASKSPAKKAKGRNVNITIGKGGKTGG' A
#
# COMPACT_ATOMS: atom_id res chain seq x y z
N MET A 1 -12.59 5.72 17.01
CA MET A 1 -11.90 6.56 16.01
C MET A 1 -10.49 6.02 15.92
N ALA A 2 -9.93 5.88 14.70
CA ALA A 2 -8.60 5.32 14.53
C ALA A 2 -7.56 6.44 14.53
N ASN A 3 -6.35 6.12 15.02
CA ASN A 3 -5.19 6.99 14.89
C ASN A 3 -4.47 6.64 13.59
N PHE A 4 -4.24 7.63 12.76
CA PHE A 4 -3.48 7.50 11.53
C PHE A 4 -2.16 8.24 11.71
N ILE A 5 -1.06 7.53 11.57
CA ILE A 5 0.25 8.15 11.41
C ILE A 5 0.32 8.73 10.00
N TYR A 6 0.80 9.96 9.89
CA TYR A 6 0.99 10.62 8.61
C TYR A 6 2.41 11.16 8.47
N SER A 7 2.86 11.21 7.21
CA SER A 7 3.99 11.97 6.72
C SER A 7 3.41 13.03 5.78
N ALA A 8 3.65 14.29 6.05
CA ALA A 8 3.24 15.41 5.23
C ALA A 8 4.44 16.29 4.89
N LEU A 9 4.30 17.10 3.84
CA LEU A 9 5.21 18.18 3.51
C LEU A 9 4.52 19.50 3.83
N ASP A 10 5.25 20.44 4.42
CA ASP A 10 4.76 21.82 4.55
C ASP A 10 4.86 22.57 3.21
N ALA A 11 4.41 23.84 3.17
CA ALA A 11 4.50 24.66 1.96
C ALA A 11 5.95 24.93 1.48
N LYS A 12 6.94 24.73 2.35
CA LYS A 12 8.38 24.87 2.05
C LYS A 12 9.00 23.53 1.62
N GLY A 13 8.26 22.44 1.67
CA GLY A 13 8.75 21.09 1.38
C GLY A 13 9.45 20.42 2.56
N GLU A 14 9.32 20.95 3.78
CA GLU A 14 9.84 20.30 4.98
C GLU A 14 8.95 19.13 5.37
N GLN A 15 9.57 17.97 5.60
CA GLN A 15 8.85 16.77 6.01
C GLN A 15 8.43 16.87 7.49
N THR A 16 7.13 16.73 7.71
CA THR A 16 6.48 16.73 9.02
C THR A 16 5.79 15.39 9.22
N ASN A 17 5.98 14.79 10.38
CA ASN A 17 5.38 13.52 10.74
C ASN A 17 4.55 13.70 12.00
N GLY A 18 3.39 13.04 12.07
CA GLY A 18 2.50 13.14 13.22
C GLY A 18 1.43 12.05 13.21
N SER A 19 0.49 12.16 14.14
CA SER A 19 -0.69 11.30 14.20
C SER A 19 -1.96 12.14 14.13
N VAL A 20 -2.97 11.65 13.42
CA VAL A 20 -4.27 12.31 13.25
C VAL A 20 -5.39 11.32 13.56
N VAL A 21 -6.37 11.78 14.33
CA VAL A 21 -7.57 11.02 14.69
C VAL A 21 -8.61 11.20 13.59
N ALA A 22 -8.99 10.12 12.91
CA ALA A 22 -9.99 10.17 11.82
C ALA A 22 -10.84 8.89 11.79
N ALA A 23 -11.97 8.92 11.07
CA ALA A 23 -12.74 7.71 10.80
C ALA A 23 -12.14 6.90 9.63
N THR A 24 -11.45 7.56 8.69
CA THR A 24 -10.85 6.95 7.49
C THR A 24 -9.59 7.71 7.04
N GLU A 25 -8.79 7.07 6.18
CA GLU A 25 -7.63 7.71 5.54
C GLU A 25 -8.04 8.97 4.75
N ALA A 26 -9.18 8.93 4.04
CA ALA A 26 -9.67 10.07 3.27
C ALA A 26 -9.99 11.28 4.16
N GLU A 27 -10.58 11.06 5.34
CA GLU A 27 -10.78 12.13 6.33
C GLU A 27 -9.46 12.66 6.87
N ALA A 28 -8.49 11.78 7.16
CA ALA A 28 -7.16 12.18 7.59
C ALA A 28 -6.47 13.07 6.54
N VAL A 29 -6.56 12.73 5.26
CA VAL A 29 -6.05 13.57 4.15
C VAL A 29 -6.70 14.95 4.16
N GLN A 30 -8.03 15.01 4.26
CA GLN A 30 -8.77 16.28 4.23
C GLN A 30 -8.44 17.18 5.42
N LYS A 31 -8.29 16.60 6.61
CA LYS A 31 -7.87 17.30 7.83
C LYS A 31 -6.47 17.91 7.64
N LEU A 32 -5.51 17.12 7.17
CA LEU A 32 -4.13 17.58 6.95
C LEU A 32 -4.07 18.67 5.87
N ARG A 33 -4.79 18.51 4.76
CA ARG A 33 -4.88 19.53 3.72
C ARG A 33 -5.52 20.83 4.20
N SER A 34 -6.53 20.75 5.06
CA SER A 34 -7.15 21.94 5.67
C SER A 34 -6.21 22.69 6.59
N GLN A 35 -5.17 22.02 7.12
CA GLN A 35 -4.10 22.64 7.91
C GLN A 35 -2.98 23.22 7.05
N GLY A 36 -3.08 23.12 5.71
CA GLY A 36 -2.02 23.52 4.78
C GLY A 36 -0.84 22.54 4.72
N LEU A 37 -1.01 21.33 5.27
CA LEU A 37 -0.05 20.24 5.18
C LEU A 37 -0.39 19.35 3.98
N TYR A 38 0.62 18.93 3.24
CA TYR A 38 0.49 18.05 2.09
C TYR A 38 0.85 16.61 2.47
N PRO A 39 -0.11 15.78 2.90
CA PRO A 39 0.17 14.39 3.24
C PRO A 39 0.72 13.64 2.02
N THR A 40 1.92 13.07 2.16
CA THR A 40 2.57 12.21 1.17
C THR A 40 2.42 10.74 1.52
N GLN A 41 2.24 10.42 2.80
CA GLN A 41 2.01 9.06 3.27
C GLN A 41 1.07 9.07 4.48
N ILE A 42 0.10 8.16 4.51
CA ILE A 42 -0.80 7.97 5.66
C ILE A 42 -0.89 6.47 5.95
N SER A 43 -0.92 6.09 7.22
CA SER A 43 -1.00 4.70 7.67
C SER A 43 -1.72 4.62 9.02
N GLU A 44 -2.64 3.67 9.21
CA GLU A 44 -3.27 3.45 10.51
C GLU A 44 -2.25 2.91 11.53
N GLU A 45 -2.19 3.56 12.69
CA GLU A 45 -1.42 3.09 13.85
C GLU A 45 -2.03 1.74 14.30
N GLY A 46 -1.37 0.64 13.90
CA GLY A 46 -1.80 -0.73 14.22
C GLY A 46 -2.44 -1.51 13.07
N LYS A 47 -2.60 -0.93 11.88
CA LYS A 47 -3.05 -1.66 10.68
C LYS A 47 -2.13 -1.39 9.50
N GLY A 48 -1.02 -2.13 9.48
CA GLY A 48 -0.29 -2.37 8.25
C GLY A 48 -1.23 -3.04 7.24
N LYS A 49 -1.59 -2.31 6.18
CA LYS A 49 -2.09 -2.85 4.90
C LYS A 49 -3.16 -3.95 5.02
N THR A 50 -4.36 -3.63 5.51
CA THR A 50 -5.54 -4.33 4.97
C THR A 50 -6.13 -3.46 3.88
N LEU A 51 -5.63 -3.71 2.67
CA LEU A 51 -6.25 -3.37 1.39
C LEU A 51 -7.69 -3.90 1.39
N ALA A 52 -8.60 -3.18 2.03
CA ALA A 52 -10.02 -3.44 1.99
C ALA A 52 -10.67 -2.32 1.19
N SER A 53 -11.01 -2.70 -0.05
CA SER A 53 -12.12 -2.14 -0.83
C SER A 53 -11.85 -0.93 -1.72
N LYS A 54 -11.20 -1.20 -2.86
CA LYS A 54 -11.72 -0.80 -4.19
C LYS A 54 -10.97 -1.46 -5.35
N SER A 55 -11.35 -2.69 -5.69
CA SER A 55 -11.42 -3.19 -7.08
C SER A 55 -11.94 -4.62 -7.12
N PRO A 56 -13.16 -4.87 -7.62
CA PRO A 56 -13.50 -6.18 -8.17
C PRO A 56 -12.88 -6.27 -9.58
N ALA A 57 -11.57 -6.48 -9.66
CA ALA A 57 -10.87 -6.69 -10.93
C ALA A 57 -10.37 -8.13 -11.01
N LYS A 58 -11.27 -8.98 -11.50
CA LYS A 58 -11.04 -10.30 -12.10
C LYS A 58 -9.81 -10.31 -13.03
N LYS A 59 -8.83 -11.18 -12.75
CA LYS A 59 -7.99 -11.99 -13.68
C LYS A 59 -6.74 -12.48 -12.91
N ALA A 60 -6.69 -13.73 -12.44
CA ALA A 60 -6.36 -14.93 -13.22
C ALA A 60 -5.03 -14.82 -13.99
N LYS A 61 -3.94 -15.35 -13.42
CA LYS A 61 -2.90 -16.19 -14.04
C LYS A 61 -1.84 -16.37 -12.94
N GLY A 62 -1.65 -17.56 -12.39
CA GLY A 62 -0.97 -18.62 -13.10
C GLY A 62 0.27 -18.94 -12.28
N ARG A 63 0.12 -19.96 -11.44
CA ARG A 63 1.15 -20.71 -10.76
C ARG A 63 2.36 -20.91 -11.69
N ASN A 64 3.45 -20.16 -11.52
CA ASN A 64 4.75 -20.51 -12.08
C ASN A 64 5.31 -21.67 -11.26
N VAL A 65 4.81 -22.89 -11.52
CA VAL A 65 5.58 -24.10 -11.22
C VAL A 65 6.68 -24.14 -12.27
N ASN A 66 7.92 -23.88 -11.86
CA ASN A 66 9.07 -24.19 -12.69
C ASN A 66 9.23 -25.72 -12.73
N ILE A 67 8.43 -26.38 -13.57
CA ILE A 67 8.66 -27.77 -13.97
C ILE A 67 9.83 -27.70 -14.95
N THR A 68 11.05 -27.90 -14.44
CA THR A 68 12.19 -28.25 -15.30
C THR A 68 11.95 -29.66 -15.82
N ILE A 69 11.25 -29.73 -16.95
CA ILE A 69 11.13 -30.91 -17.80
C ILE A 69 12.49 -31.07 -18.48
N GLY A 70 13.37 -31.88 -17.87
CA GLY A 70 14.56 -32.42 -18.53
C GLY A 70 14.12 -33.36 -19.65
N LYS A 71 14.04 -32.81 -20.86
CA LYS A 71 13.71 -33.47 -22.11
C LYS A 71 14.89 -34.33 -22.59
N GLY A 72 14.66 -35.65 -22.73
CA GLY A 72 15.27 -36.58 -23.70
C GLY A 72 16.73 -36.99 -23.44
N GLY A 73 17.19 -38.23 -23.62
CA GLY A 73 16.64 -39.39 -24.30
C GLY A 73 17.70 -39.99 -25.23
N LYS A 74 18.00 -41.30 -25.08
CA LYS A 74 18.80 -42.20 -25.97
C LYS A 74 20.31 -41.84 -26.04
N THR A 75 21.26 -42.77 -25.93
CA THR A 75 21.42 -44.02 -26.71
C THR A 75 22.26 -45.05 -25.95
N GLY A 76 21.88 -46.33 -26.05
CA GLY A 76 22.77 -47.45 -25.75
C GLY A 76 23.75 -47.72 -26.90
N GLY A 77 24.85 -48.38 -26.55
CA GLY A 77 25.90 -48.93 -27.40
C GLY A 77 26.68 -49.94 -26.58
#